data_AF-A0A1W5XGW0-F1
#
_entry.id   AF-A0A1W5XGW0-F1
#
_cell.length_a   1.000
_cell.length_b   1.000
_cell.length_c   1.000
_cell.angle_alpha   90.00
_cell.angle_beta   90.00
_cell.angle_gamma   90.00
#
_symmetry.space_group_name_H-M   'P 1'
#
loop_
_entity.id
_entity.type
_entity.pdbx_description
1 polymer ?
#
loop_
_entity_poly.entity_id
_entity_poly.type
_entity_poly.pdbx_seq_one_letter_code
_entity_poly.pdbx_strand_id
1 'polypeptide(L)'
;MRGPGGAVRKCSVYTYLRFFFEAGVPHTPLWPEHMDSPYGYPCEPERLPISEATRAELVRLSERFQSSIDWKYPQGPSPWSDAEKELFDEQSDAVVKALRGELGDGWKVLDQRLPW
;
A
#
# COMPACT_ATOMS: atom_id res chain seq x y z
N MET A 1 -38.83 36.99 1.05
CA MET A 1 -38.57 35.53 1.14
C MET A 1 -37.22 35.24 0.51
N ARG A 2 -36.25 34.71 1.27
CA ARG A 2 -34.95 34.23 0.77
C ARG A 2 -34.74 32.86 1.42
N GLY A 3 -34.76 31.79 0.63
CA GLY A 3 -34.51 30.43 1.14
C GLY A 3 -33.03 30.26 1.52
N PRO A 4 -32.70 29.46 2.54
CA PRO A 4 -31.31 29.20 2.89
C PRO A 4 -30.70 28.30 1.82
N GLY A 5 -29.51 28.69 1.35
CA GLY A 5 -28.74 27.94 0.38
C GLY A 5 -28.44 26.53 0.88
N GLY A 6 -28.82 25.53 0.09
CA GLY A 6 -28.44 24.15 0.33
C GLY A 6 -26.93 24.02 0.27
N ALA A 7 -26.33 23.58 1.37
CA ALA A 7 -24.94 23.15 1.37
C ALA A 7 -24.79 21.99 0.39
N VAL A 8 -24.11 22.23 -0.73
CA VAL A 8 -23.63 21.17 -1.61
C VAL A 8 -22.67 20.33 -0.76
N ARG A 9 -23.07 19.10 -0.42
CA ARG A 9 -22.14 18.12 0.14
C ARG A 9 -21.08 17.89 -0.94
N LYS A 10 -19.85 18.38 -0.74
CA LYS A 10 -18.70 17.90 -1.50
C LYS A 10 -18.59 16.40 -1.17
N CYS A 11 -18.97 15.54 -2.10
CA CYS A 11 -18.49 14.16 -2.08
C CYS A 11 -16.97 14.26 -2.15
N SER A 12 -16.29 13.94 -1.06
CA SER A 12 -14.84 13.85 -1.08
C SER A 12 -14.48 12.67 -1.98
N VAL A 13 -14.00 12.96 -3.18
CA VAL A 13 -13.50 11.94 -4.11
C VAL A 13 -12.10 11.60 -3.63
N TYR A 14 -12.00 10.60 -2.76
CA TYR A 14 -10.71 10.06 -2.36
C TYR A 14 -10.20 9.10 -3.44
N THR A 15 -8.89 9.07 -3.65
CA THR A 15 -8.26 7.95 -4.36
C THR A 15 -7.93 6.85 -3.36
N TYR A 16 -8.34 5.62 -3.64
CA TYR A 16 -8.11 4.47 -2.77
C TYR A 16 -6.88 3.68 -3.22
N LEU A 17 -6.02 3.34 -2.26
CA LEU A 17 -4.92 2.39 -2.40
C LEU A 17 -5.04 1.33 -1.33
N ARG A 18 -5.13 0.07 -1.72
CA ARG A 18 -4.98 -1.08 -0.82
C ARG A 18 -3.48 -1.39 -0.69
N PHE A 19 -3.03 -1.60 0.53
CA PHE A 19 -1.65 -1.95 0.85
C PHE A 19 -1.60 -3.42 1.27
N PHE A 20 -0.99 -4.26 0.43
CA PHE A 20 -0.71 -5.66 0.73
C PHE A 20 0.38 -6.18 -0.23
N PHE A 21 1.10 -7.21 0.21
CA PHE A 21 2.15 -7.84 -0.58
C PHE A 21 1.58 -9.02 -1.38
N GLU A 22 2.03 -9.16 -2.64
CA GLU A 22 1.66 -10.27 -3.50
C GLU A 22 2.90 -11.06 -3.92
N ALA A 23 2.76 -12.39 -3.92
CA ALA A 23 3.79 -13.30 -4.41
C ALA A 23 4.04 -13.04 -5.90
N GLY A 24 5.30 -12.82 -6.27
CA GLY A 24 5.69 -12.53 -7.65
C GLY A 24 5.57 -11.07 -8.06
N VAL A 25 5.17 -10.16 -7.16
CA VAL A 25 5.13 -8.71 -7.39
C VAL A 25 6.20 -8.01 -6.53
N PRO A 26 7.45 -7.87 -7.03
CA PRO A 26 8.57 -7.41 -6.22
C PRO A 26 8.70 -5.88 -6.11
N HIS A 27 7.93 -5.10 -6.88
CA HIS A 27 8.20 -3.68 -7.08
C HIS A 27 7.22 -2.74 -6.36
N THR A 28 6.11 -3.25 -5.81
CA THR A 28 5.13 -2.42 -5.12
C THR A 28 4.18 -3.27 -4.27
N PRO A 29 3.78 -2.79 -3.08
CA PRO A 29 2.69 -3.38 -2.29
C PRO A 29 1.36 -2.59 -2.47
N LEU A 30 1.28 -1.70 -3.45
CA LEU A 30 0.17 -0.76 -3.61
C LEU A 30 -0.76 -1.16 -4.75
N TRP A 31 -2.05 -1.23 -4.43
CA TRP A 31 -3.09 -1.71 -5.34
C TRP A 31 -4.22 -0.68 -5.41
N PRO A 32 -4.36 0.02 -6.55
CA PRO A 32 -5.49 0.91 -6.75
C PRO A 32 -6.80 0.13 -6.72
N GLU A 33 -7.89 0.82 -6.40
CA GLU A 33 -9.20 0.15 -6.37
C GLU A 33 -9.66 -0.29 -7.77
N HIS A 34 -9.36 0.51 -8.79
CA HIS A 34 -9.76 0.28 -10.18
C HIS A 34 -8.55 -0.02 -11.08
N MET A 35 -8.76 -0.91 -12.05
CA MET A 35 -7.72 -1.34 -13.00
C MET A 35 -7.29 -0.23 -13.98
N ASP A 36 -8.15 0.74 -14.25
CA ASP A 36 -7.90 1.89 -15.11
C ASP A 36 -7.31 3.09 -14.35
N SER A 37 -6.79 2.86 -13.14
CA SER A 37 -6.12 3.87 -12.33
C SER A 37 -5.03 4.61 -13.12
N PRO A 38 -4.97 5.95 -13.05
CA PRO A 38 -3.91 6.72 -13.71
C PRO A 38 -2.52 6.39 -13.12
N TYR A 39 -2.48 5.76 -11.95
CA TYR A 39 -1.27 5.35 -11.25
C TYR A 39 -0.82 3.92 -11.59
N GLY A 40 -1.45 3.24 -12.56
CA GLY A 40 -1.11 1.85 -12.96
C GLY A 40 -1.87 0.78 -12.18
N TYR A 41 -1.70 -0.49 -12.56
CA TYR A 41 -2.25 -1.65 -11.83
C TYR A 41 -1.34 -2.90 -12.01
N PRO A 42 -0.53 -3.29 -11.00
CA PRO A 42 -0.38 -2.68 -9.67
C PRO A 42 0.14 -1.24 -9.75
N CYS A 43 0.02 -0.48 -8.66
CA CYS A 43 0.38 0.93 -8.65
C CYS A 43 1.88 1.10 -8.97
N GLU A 44 2.20 1.93 -9.95
CA GLU A 44 3.54 2.43 -10.26
C GLU A 44 3.88 3.55 -9.26
N PRO A 45 4.73 3.31 -8.24
CA PRO A 45 5.04 4.31 -7.22
C PRO A 45 5.65 5.60 -7.80
N GLU A 46 6.19 5.51 -9.03
CA GLU A 46 6.72 6.62 -9.82
C GLU A 46 5.73 7.74 -10.09
N ARG A 47 4.45 7.38 -10.19
CA ARG A 47 3.35 8.28 -10.49
C ARG A 47 2.71 8.89 -9.25
N LEU A 48 3.08 8.41 -8.06
CA LEU A 48 2.56 8.93 -6.79
C LEU A 48 3.34 10.18 -6.34
N PRO A 49 2.67 11.16 -5.73
CA PRO A 49 3.30 12.34 -5.16
C PRO A 49 3.91 12.02 -3.79
N ILE A 50 4.83 11.04 -3.75
CA ILE A 50 5.54 10.58 -2.55
C ILE A 50 7.04 10.78 -2.70
N SER A 51 7.75 10.80 -1.58
CA SER A 51 9.19 10.95 -1.54
C SER A 51 9.91 9.75 -2.16
N GLU A 52 11.13 9.98 -2.65
CA GLU A 52 12.02 8.91 -3.13
C GLU A 52 12.32 7.90 -2.02
N ALA A 53 12.44 8.37 -0.77
CA ALA A 53 12.66 7.52 0.39
C ALA A 53 11.49 6.54 0.61
N THR A 54 10.25 7.03 0.62
CA THR A 54 9.06 6.16 0.74
C THR A 54 8.95 5.21 -0.43
N ARG A 55 9.23 5.68 -1.66
CA ARG A 55 9.25 4.82 -2.84
C ARG A 55 10.26 3.68 -2.73
N ALA A 56 11.50 4.00 -2.37
CA ALA A 56 12.56 3.00 -2.21
C ALA A 56 12.20 1.98 -1.12
N GLU A 57 11.57 2.42 -0.03
CA GLU A 57 11.14 1.54 1.04
C GLU A 57 10.03 0.58 0.60
N LEU A 58 9.06 1.03 -0.21
CA LEU A 58 8.03 0.16 -0.77
C LEU A 58 8.63 -0.95 -1.62
N VAL A 59 9.57 -0.61 -2.51
CA VAL A 59 10.28 -1.58 -3.36
C VAL A 59 11.07 -2.55 -2.49
N ARG A 60 11.87 -2.04 -1.55
CA ARG A 60 12.68 -2.86 -0.64
C ARG A 60 11.84 -3.87 0.14
N LEU A 61 10.67 -3.45 0.65
CA LEU A 61 9.77 -4.33 1.39
C LEU A 61 9.12 -5.37 0.47
N SER A 62 8.70 -4.99 -0.74
CA SER A 62 8.15 -5.93 -1.72
C SER A 62 9.16 -6.98 -2.17
N GLU A 63 10.42 -6.59 -2.38
CA GLU A 63 11.52 -7.51 -2.66
C GLU A 63 11.80 -8.43 -1.46
N ARG A 64 11.88 -7.86 -0.24
CA ARG A 64 12.09 -8.63 0.98
C ARG A 64 10.98 -9.66 1.17
N PHE A 65 9.72 -9.29 0.99
CA PHE A 65 8.57 -10.20 1.10
C PHE A 65 8.71 -11.45 0.22
N GLN A 66 9.32 -11.36 -0.97
CA GLN A 66 9.51 -12.55 -1.82
C GLN A 66 10.38 -13.63 -1.15
N SER A 67 11.24 -13.25 -0.19
CA SER A 67 12.04 -14.18 0.59
C SER A 67 11.28 -14.85 1.75
N SER A 68 10.08 -14.37 2.09
CA SER A 68 9.17 -15.01 3.04
C SER A 68 8.40 -16.18 2.43
N ILE A 69 8.71 -16.55 1.18
CA ILE A 69 8.04 -17.62 0.44
C ILE A 69 9.07 -18.70 0.12
N ASP A 70 8.78 -19.94 0.54
CA ASP A 70 9.48 -21.09 -0.01
C ASP A 70 8.95 -21.37 -1.43
N TRP A 71 9.65 -20.87 -2.44
CA TRP A 71 9.26 -21.06 -3.84
C TRP A 71 9.25 -22.52 -4.30
N LYS A 72 9.88 -23.44 -3.55
CA LYS A 72 9.78 -24.88 -3.84
C LYS A 72 8.50 -25.49 -3.28
N TYR A 73 7.92 -24.89 -2.24
CA TYR A 73 6.67 -25.32 -1.63
C TYR A 73 5.82 -24.13 -1.14
N PRO A 74 5.23 -23.34 -2.05
CA PRO A 74 4.63 -22.04 -1.72
C PRO A 74 3.41 -22.12 -0.80
N GLN A 75 2.73 -23.27 -0.76
CA GLN A 75 1.62 -23.52 0.16
C GLN A 75 2.06 -23.83 1.60
N GLY A 76 3.37 -23.94 1.85
CA GLY A 76 3.94 -24.16 3.17
C GLY A 76 4.00 -22.88 4.02
N PRO A 77 4.42 -23.01 5.29
CA PRO A 77 4.67 -21.84 6.11
C PRO A 77 5.83 -21.01 5.55
N SER A 78 5.85 -19.72 5.88
CA SER A 78 7.00 -18.85 5.60
C SER A 78 8.29 -19.43 6.21
N PRO A 79 9.43 -19.38 5.50
CA PRO A 79 10.73 -19.78 6.04
C PRO A 79 11.29 -18.76 7.04
N TRP A 80 10.69 -17.59 7.16
CA TRP A 80 11.10 -16.59 8.15
C TRP A 80 10.81 -17.05 9.57
N SER A 81 11.73 -16.70 10.46
CA SER A 81 11.53 -16.74 11.90
C SER A 81 10.48 -15.71 12.34
N ASP A 82 9.93 -15.90 13.53
CA ASP A 82 8.92 -14.97 14.07
C ASP A 82 9.51 -13.55 14.29
N ALA A 83 10.79 -13.45 14.66
CA ALA A 83 11.47 -12.16 14.75
C ALA A 83 11.60 -11.44 13.39
N GLU A 84 11.81 -12.18 12.30
CA GLU A 84 11.85 -11.59 10.95
C GLU A 84 10.48 -11.07 10.50
N LYS A 85 9.42 -11.82 10.84
CA LYS A 85 8.02 -11.45 10.60
C LYS A 85 7.63 -10.20 11.38
N GLU A 86 7.91 -10.16 12.68
CA GLU A 86 7.67 -9.00 13.54
C GLU A 86 8.38 -7.76 13.01
N LEU A 87 9.67 -7.87 12.69
CA LEU A 87 10.44 -6.76 12.12
C LEU A 87 9.87 -6.28 10.78
N PHE A 88 9.36 -7.20 9.95
CA PHE A 88 8.75 -6.84 8.68
C PHE A 88 7.43 -6.09 8.87
N ASP A 89 6.61 -6.51 9.84
CA ASP A 89 5.37 -5.82 10.17
C ASP A 89 5.61 -4.42 10.72
N GLU A 90 6.60 -4.25 11.59
CA GLU A 90 7.01 -2.92 12.09
C GLU A 90 7.46 -1.99 10.96
N GLN A 91 8.27 -2.49 10.02
CA GLN A 91 8.72 -1.71 8.86
C GLN A 91 7.56 -1.36 7.92
N SER A 92 6.64 -2.30 7.73
CA SER A 92 5.43 -2.10 6.93
C SER A 92 4.49 -1.07 7.58
N ASP A 93 4.32 -1.09 8.90
CA ASP A 93 3.57 -0.06 9.65
C ASP A 93 4.19 1.33 9.45
N ALA A 94 5.52 1.41 9.51
CA ALA A 94 6.25 2.66 9.32
C ALA A 94 6.03 3.24 7.90
N VAL A 95 6.10 2.42 6.84
CA VAL A 95 5.87 2.89 5.47
C VAL A 95 4.42 3.27 5.22
N VAL A 96 3.44 2.54 5.79
CA VAL A 96 2.01 2.90 5.70
C VAL A 96 1.74 4.25 6.38
N LYS A 97 2.37 4.49 7.53
CA LYS A 97 2.30 5.79 8.22
C LYS A 97 2.89 6.91 7.36
N ALA A 98 4.06 6.70 6.77
CA ALA A 98 4.70 7.67 5.88
C ALA A 98 3.80 7.97 4.66
N LEU A 99 3.29 6.94 3.98
CA LEU A 99 2.37 7.06 2.85
C LEU A 99 1.15 7.92 3.17
N ARG A 100 0.48 7.66 4.30
CA ARG A 100 -0.69 8.43 4.73
C ARG A 100 -0.34 9.89 5.00
N GLY A 101 0.84 10.16 5.55
CA GLY A 101 1.33 11.51 5.81
C GLY A 101 1.64 12.28 4.52
N GLU A 102 2.31 11.64 3.56
CA GLU A 102 2.75 12.26 2.31
C GLU A 102 1.59 12.48 1.33
N LEU A 103 0.70 11.49 1.17
CA LEU A 103 -0.44 11.57 0.26
C LEU A 103 -1.54 12.51 0.75
N GLY A 104 -1.67 12.67 2.08
CA GLY A 104 -2.63 13.56 2.71
C GLY A 104 -4.10 13.20 2.44
N ASP A 105 -4.98 14.17 2.64
CA ASP A 105 -6.44 13.96 2.65
C ASP A 105 -7.04 13.59 1.29
N GLY A 106 -6.30 13.70 0.19
CA GLY A 106 -6.79 13.28 -1.13
C GLY A 106 -6.88 11.75 -1.29
N TRP A 107 -6.34 10.99 -0.33
CA TRP A 107 -6.13 9.56 -0.45
C TRP A 107 -6.68 8.77 0.75
N LYS A 108 -6.99 7.50 0.49
CA LYS A 108 -7.26 6.50 1.51
C LYS A 108 -6.35 5.30 1.27
N VAL A 109 -5.35 5.14 2.15
CA VAL A 109 -4.47 3.98 2.19
C VAL A 109 -5.06 2.95 3.15
N LEU A 110 -5.62 1.88 2.60
CA LEU A 110 -6.24 0.78 3.33
C LEU A 110 -5.20 -0.30 3.55
N ASP A 111 -4.83 -0.55 4.81
CA ASP A 111 -3.94 -1.67 5.14
C ASP A 111 -4.76 -2.97 5.07
N GLN A 112 -4.35 -3.87 4.18
CA GLN A 112 -5.03 -5.13 3.92
C GLN A 112 -4.04 -6.30 3.90
N ARG A 113 -2.87 -6.13 4.53
CA ARG A 113 -1.98 -7.25 4.79
C ARG A 113 -2.70 -8.35 5.56
N LEU A 114 -2.36 -9.59 5.23
CA LEU A 114 -2.76 -10.75 6.00
C LEU A 114 -1.72 -11.01 7.09
N PRO A 115 -2.12 -11.55 8.25
CA PRO A 115 -1.17 -12.09 9.21
C PRO A 115 -0.41 -13.30 8.60
N TRP A 116 0.77 -13.58 9.14
CA TRP A 116 1.69 -14.64 8.70
C TRP A 116 1.19 -16.07 8.88
#